data_AF-Q4JJJ1-F1
#
_entry.id   AF-Q4JJJ1-F1
#
_cell.length_a   1.000
_cell.length_b   1.000
_cell.length_c   1.000
_cell.angle_alpha   90.00
_cell.angle_beta   90.00
_cell.angle_gamma   90.00
#
_symmetry.space_group_name_H-M   'P 1'
#
loop_
_entity.id
_entity.type
_entity.pdbx_description
1 polymer ?
#
loop_
_entity_poly.entity_id
_entity_poly.type
_entity_poly.pdbx_seq_one_letter_code
_entity_poly.pdbx_strand_id
1 'polypeptide(L)' 'MLSIAFLYGAALLAAMHGATILAVSRFGGDREIEQIVDRGTASERAAL' A
#
# COMPACT_ATOMS: atom_id res chain seq x y z
N MET A 1 4.73 -8.93 25.34
CA MET A 1 4.77 -9.56 23.99
C MET A 1 4.13 -8.70 22.89
N LEU A 2 3.07 -7.92 23.17
CA LEU A 2 2.40 -7.08 22.15
C LEU A 2 3.35 -6.12 21.42
N SER A 3 4.31 -5.49 22.11
CA SER A 3 5.28 -4.58 21.47
C SER A 3 6.14 -5.26 20.39
N ILE A 4 6.54 -6.53 20.58
CA ILE A 4 7.31 -7.29 19.59
C ILE A 4 6.42 -7.63 18.39
N ALA A 5 5.15 -7.97 18.62
CA ALA A 5 4.19 -8.18 17.54
C ALA A 5 3.99 -6.91 16.70
N PHE A 6 3.92 -5.74 17.35
CA PHE A 6 3.85 -4.46 16.63
C PHE A 6 5.13 -4.13 15.87
N LEU A 7 6.31 -4.43 16.42
CA LEU A 7 7.59 -4.21 15.73
C LEU A 7 7.67 -5.00 14.42
N TYR A 8 7.40 -6.31 14.48
CA TYR A 8 7.41 -7.14 13.29
C TYR A 8 6.23 -6.83 12.36
N GLY A 9 5.05 -6.55 12.91
CA GLY A 9 3.87 -6.19 12.14
C GLY A 9 4.05 -4.89 11.36
N ALA A 10 4.67 -3.87 11.95
CA ALA A 10 4.96 -2.61 11.28
C ALA A 10 5.95 -2.79 10.13
N ALA A 11 7.04 -3.55 10.36
CA ALA A 11 8.00 -3.86 9.31
C ALA A 11 7.36 -4.63 8.15
N LEU A 12 6.54 -5.64 8.47
CA LEU A 12 5.81 -6.43 7.48
C LEU A 12 4.83 -5.56 6.66
N LEU A 13 4.01 -4.76 7.34
CA LEU A 13 3.02 -3.90 6.69
C LEU A 13 3.68 -2.84 5.80
N ALA A 14 4.73 -2.17 6.28
CA ALA A 14 5.44 -1.16 5.50
C ALA A 14 6.10 -1.76 4.24
N ALA A 15 6.68 -2.96 4.37
CA ALA A 15 7.25 -3.67 3.22
C ALA A 15 6.18 -4.05 2.20
N MET A 16 5.05 -4.62 2.63
CA MET A 16 3.94 -4.96 1.74
C MET A 16 3.35 -3.71 1.07
N HIS A 17 3.03 -2.68 1.86
CA HIS A 17 2.42 -1.45 1.35
C HIS A 17 3.35 -0.73 0.36
N GLY A 18 4.61 -0.49 0.73
CA GLY A 18 5.58 0.18 -0.14
C GLY A 18 5.84 -0.58 -1.43
N ALA A 19 5.98 -1.92 -1.37
CA ALA A 19 6.15 -2.75 -2.56
C ALA A 19 4.92 -2.69 -3.48
N THR A 20 3.71 -2.74 -2.91
CA THR A 20 2.46 -2.64 -3.67
C THR A 20 2.34 -1.29 -4.37
N ILE A 21 2.60 -0.17 -3.67
CA ILE A 21 2.55 1.18 -4.27
C ILE A 21 3.55 1.29 -5.43
N LEU A 22 4.78 0.81 -5.26
CA LEU A 22 5.77 0.80 -6.34
C LEU A 22 5.33 -0.08 -7.51
N ALA A 23 4.72 -1.25 -7.26
CA ALA A 23 4.22 -2.14 -8.31
C ALA A 23 3.09 -1.51 -9.14
N VAL A 24 2.23 -0.69 -8.52
CA VAL A 24 1.15 0.04 -9.22
C VAL A 24 1.50 1.49 -9.60
N SER A 25 2.73 1.94 -9.35
CA SER A 25 3.21 3.29 -9.73
C SER A 25 3.06 3.59 -11.22
N ARG A 26 3.17 2.56 -12.08
CA ARG A 26 2.92 2.66 -13.53
C ARG A 26 1.47 3.04 -13.90
N PHE A 27 0.56 2.93 -12.94
CA PHE A 27 -0.84 3.37 -13.04
C PHE A 27 -1.10 4.66 -12.21
N GLY A 28 -0.05 5.28 -11.67
CA GLY A 28 -0.13 6.45 -10.80
C GLY A 28 -0.60 6.15 -9.38
N GLY A 29 -0.31 4.94 -8.86
CA GLY A 29 -0.72 4.52 -7.51
C GLY A 29 0.00 5.26 -6.37
N ASP A 30 1.08 5.97 -6.64
CA ASP A 30 1.77 6.90 -5.73
C ASP A 30 0.97 8.19 -5.46
N ARG A 31 0.00 8.51 -6.33
CA ARG A 31 -0.98 9.61 -6.14
C ARG A 31 -2.15 9.15 -5.27
N GLU A 32 -1.82 8.80 -4.03
CA GLU A 32 -2.75 8.10 -3.13
C GLU A 32 -3.99 8.94 -2.79
N ILE A 33 -3.86 10.26 -2.67
CA ILE A 33 -4.99 11.16 -2.36
C ILE A 33 -6.04 11.10 -3.48
N GLU A 34 -5.59 11.21 -4.73
CA GLU A 34 -6.45 11.14 -5.90
C GLU A 34 -7.10 9.76 -6.00
N GLN A 35 -6.35 8.69 -5.76
CA GLN A 35 -6.88 7.32 -5.76
C GLN A 35 -7.87 7.03 -4.63
N ILE A 36 -7.77 7.74 -3.50
CA ILE A 36 -8.71 7.64 -2.37
C ILE A 36 -10.01 8.36 -2.69
N VAL A 37 -9.93 9.56 -3.29
CA VAL A 37 -11.10 10.38 -3.63
C VAL A 37 -11.83 9.83 -4.86
N ASP A 38 -11.09 9.39 -5.88
CA ASP A 38 -11.61 8.81 -7.12
C ASP A 38 -10.83 7.54 -7.48
N ARG A 39 -11.47 6.38 -7.23
CA ARG A 39 -10.82 5.07 -7.32
C ARG A 39 -10.46 4.75 -8.77
N GLY A 40 -9.16 4.63 -9.05
CA GLY A 40 -8.64 4.22 -10.35
C GLY A 40 -8.13 2.77 -10.40
N THR A 41 -7.65 2.36 -11.57
CA THR A 41 -7.14 0.99 -11.81
C THR A 41 -5.93 0.63 -10.94
N ALA A 42 -5.18 1.61 -10.44
CA ALA A 42 -4.10 1.38 -9.48
C ALA A 42 -4.64 0.76 -8.18
N SER A 43 -5.65 1.40 -7.57
CA SER A 43 -6.31 0.92 -6.34
C SER A 43 -7.13 -0.35 -6.55
N GLU A 44 -7.72 -0.54 -7.73
CA GLU A 44 -8.39 -1.81 -8.07
C GLU A 44 -7.38 -2.97 -8.08
N ARG A 45 -6.26 -2.82 -8.81
CA ARG A 45 -5.24 -3.87 -8.93
C ARG A 45 -4.48 -4.13 -7.64
N ALA A 46 -4.28 -3.10 -6.80
CA ALA A 46 -3.64 -3.27 -5.50
C ALA A 46 -4.50 -4.09 -4.52
N ALA A 47 -5.81 -4.22 -4.76
CA ALA A 47 -6.75 -4.90 -3.88
C ALA A 47 -7.15 -6.32 -4.33
N LEU A 48 -6.83 -6.70 -5.58
CA LEU A 48 -7.11 -8.02 -6.16
C LEU A 48 -5.98 -9.01 -5.84
#